data_AF-A0A7W1DLS9-F1
#
_entry.id   AF-A0A7W1DLS9-F1
#
_cell.length_a   1.000
_cell.length_b   1.000
_cell.length_c   1.000
_cell.angle_alpha   90.00
_cell.angle_beta   90.00
_cell.angle_gamma   90.00
#
_symmetry.space_group_name_H-M   'P 1'
#
loop_
_entity.id
_entity.type
_entity.pdbx_description
1 polymer ?
#
loop_
_entity_poly.entity_id
_entity_poly.type
_entity_poly.pdbx_seq_one_letter_code
_entity_poly.pdbx_strand_id
1 'polypeptide(L)'
;MELSESSGTFSTNEQRWRDLIEGELLTLQRQYEWFLASEQTLQALGSDSRARAARLPSMLASQVSLSIPESPTETSQTSDAVAAIKAVGSNLAAHNTAEADAATSLQVSLNAVASASVGAVEHLSTAFTQFREQVYTPRVNALYPADREVLSKQIQVLEETKRLPIVERQCEELLAEVKASAVDLRSVCDAIEVLRNRVVDLRESLVGQLNAELSGVRLRVLRSANHDARTRFQDRPGAEGAQLIGFLQGFGRPESYQNLRALFDRLASLGRDQDKWDVETTLWDVRLVELLDVWDDDDVEISLAVGKAGYVAIQNLSAGQRSVAVFPLLLRNSKGPLVIDQPEDNLDNRYIADIIAPDLLHRKRGQQYLVTSHNANLVVLTDADLIAHVDADGTRASFPAAGFLSCSTSKVRDAVLNVVDGGDAALSARQRKYGTVAPS
;
A
#
# COMPACT_ATOMS: atom_id res chain seq x y z
N MET A 1 24.33 -76.01 15.07
CA MET A 1 25.28 -76.86 14.34
C MET A 1 26.64 -76.24 14.56
N GLU A 2 27.36 -76.88 15.46
CA GLU A 2 28.72 -76.68 15.99
C GLU A 2 29.58 -75.56 15.39
N LEU A 3 29.86 -74.54 16.21
CA LEU A 3 31.22 -74.02 16.35
C LEU A 3 31.55 -74.01 17.84
N SER A 4 32.60 -74.78 18.13
CA SER A 4 33.11 -75.22 19.42
C SER A 4 33.47 -74.08 20.37
N GLU A 5 33.11 -74.29 21.63
CA GLU A 5 33.64 -73.64 22.83
C GLU A 5 35.17 -73.62 22.82
N SER A 6 35.76 -72.43 22.79
CA SER A 6 37.02 -72.17 23.50
C SER A 6 36.74 -71.17 24.61
N SER A 7 36.33 -71.73 25.75
CA SER A 7 36.28 -71.05 27.04
C SER A 7 37.69 -70.63 27.45
N GLY A 8 38.14 -69.49 26.93
CA GLY A 8 39.21 -68.71 27.55
C GLY A 8 38.63 -68.07 28.81
N THR A 9 38.95 -68.64 29.97
CA THR A 9 38.72 -68.01 31.27
C THR A 9 39.48 -66.69 31.28
N PHE A 10 38.79 -65.60 30.94
CA PHE A 10 39.27 -64.25 31.24
C PHE A 10 39.61 -64.23 32.72
N SER A 11 40.86 -63.87 33.04
CA SER A 11 41.25 -63.75 34.44
C SER A 11 40.28 -62.76 35.10
N THR A 12 39.88 -63.01 36.34
CA THR A 12 39.02 -62.11 37.14
C THR A 12 39.56 -60.67 37.20
N ASN A 13 40.82 -60.43 36.81
CA ASN A 13 41.36 -59.10 36.59
C ASN A 13 40.95 -58.47 35.24
N GLU A 14 40.92 -59.18 34.11
CA GLU A 14 40.58 -58.58 32.80
C GLU A 14 39.12 -58.12 32.71
N GLN A 15 38.19 -58.88 33.28
CA GLN A 15 36.79 -58.44 33.39
C GLN A 15 36.65 -57.24 34.33
N ARG A 16 37.37 -57.25 35.46
CA ARG A 16 37.38 -56.13 36.41
C ARG A 16 38.05 -54.87 35.84
N TRP A 17 39.05 -55.03 34.96
CA TRP A 17 39.68 -53.95 34.20
C TRP A 17 38.75 -53.41 33.12
N ARG A 18 37.99 -54.25 32.41
CA ARG A 18 36.96 -53.80 31.46
C ARG A 18 35.83 -53.05 32.16
N ASP A 19 35.32 -53.56 33.29
CA ASP A 19 34.28 -52.89 34.09
C ASP A 19 34.77 -51.55 34.65
N LEU A 20 36.05 -51.45 35.06
CA LEU A 20 36.66 -50.18 35.49
C LEU A 20 36.78 -49.20 34.32
N ILE A 21 37.24 -49.67 33.15
CA ILE A 21 37.41 -48.84 31.95
C ILE A 21 36.04 -48.36 31.43
N GLU A 22 35.03 -49.22 31.41
CA GLU A 22 33.65 -48.85 31.03
C GLU A 22 33.03 -47.86 32.02
N GLY A 23 33.23 -48.05 33.32
CA GLY A 23 32.80 -47.11 34.34
C GLY A 23 33.48 -45.74 34.23
N GLU A 24 34.80 -45.71 34.00
CA GLU A 24 35.55 -44.47 33.77
C GLU A 24 35.15 -43.79 32.45
N LEU A 25 34.88 -44.55 31.39
CA LEU A 25 34.37 -44.04 30.11
C LEU A 25 33.00 -43.37 30.26
N LEU A 26 32.09 -44.00 30.98
CA LEU A 26 30.77 -43.44 31.32
C LEU A 26 30.90 -42.14 32.11
N THR A 27 31.87 -42.04 33.03
CA THR A 27 32.11 -40.80 33.77
C THR A 27 32.66 -39.68 32.87
N LEU A 28 33.58 -39.99 31.96
CA LEU A 28 34.11 -39.03 30.99
C LEU A 28 33.04 -38.56 30.01
N GLN A 29 32.18 -39.47 29.56
CA GLN A 29 31.04 -39.17 28.71
C GLN A 29 30.07 -38.22 29.42
N ARG A 30 29.67 -38.52 30.66
CA ARG A 30 28.79 -37.64 31.46
C ARG A 30 29.39 -36.27 31.69
N GLN A 31 30.71 -36.17 31.89
CA GLN A 31 31.40 -34.89 32.01
C GLN A 31 31.37 -34.11 30.70
N TYR A 32 31.62 -34.78 29.57
CA TYR A 32 31.55 -34.17 28.24
C TYR A 32 30.13 -33.66 27.92
N GLU A 33 29.10 -34.48 28.17
CA GLU A 33 27.69 -34.12 28.04
C GLU A 33 27.31 -32.96 28.97
N TRP A 34 27.82 -32.95 30.21
CA TRP A 34 27.59 -31.86 31.16
C TRP A 34 28.15 -30.53 30.68
N PHE A 35 29.36 -30.51 30.12
CA PHE A 35 29.93 -29.28 29.56
C PHE A 35 29.06 -28.75 28.41
N LEU A 36 28.66 -29.62 27.48
CA LEU A 36 27.81 -29.22 26.36
C LEU A 36 26.44 -28.69 26.82
N ALA A 37 25.76 -29.41 27.71
CA ALA A 37 24.45 -29.00 28.23
C ALA A 37 24.51 -27.71 29.05
N SER A 38 25.58 -27.51 29.83
CA SER A 38 25.79 -26.31 30.63
C SER A 38 26.08 -25.09 29.76
N GLU A 39 26.89 -25.24 28.71
CA GLU A 39 27.14 -24.19 27.73
C GLU A 39 25.84 -23.74 27.05
N GLN A 40 25.03 -24.69 26.58
CA GLN A 40 23.74 -24.42 25.95
C GLN A 40 22.77 -23.71 26.90
N THR A 41 22.67 -24.18 28.15
CA THR A 41 21.76 -23.59 29.15
C THR A 41 22.13 -22.14 29.45
N LEU A 42 23.42 -21.85 29.59
CA LEU A 42 23.91 -20.48 29.84
C LEU A 42 23.72 -19.58 28.62
N GLN A 43 23.98 -20.08 27.41
CA GLN A 43 23.71 -19.34 26.18
C GLN A 43 22.22 -19.00 26.04
N ALA A 44 21.33 -19.96 26.29
CA ALA A 44 19.89 -19.75 26.27
C ALA A 44 19.44 -18.70 27.31
N LEU A 45 19.92 -18.82 28.56
CA LEU A 45 19.63 -17.87 29.63
C LEU A 45 20.08 -16.45 29.28
N GLY A 46 21.29 -16.30 28.74
CA GLY A 46 21.83 -15.00 28.36
C GLY A 46 21.05 -14.34 27.23
N SER A 47 20.69 -15.13 26.22
CA SER A 47 19.86 -14.68 25.10
C SER A 47 18.45 -14.27 25.55
N ASP A 48 17.79 -15.08 26.37
CA ASP A 48 16.44 -14.81 26.88
C ASP A 48 16.41 -13.54 27.72
N SER A 49 17.42 -13.37 28.57
CA SER A 49 17.54 -12.18 29.41
C SER A 49 17.68 -10.92 28.55
N ARG A 50 18.48 -10.99 27.47
CA ARG A 50 18.65 -9.87 26.52
C ARG A 50 17.37 -9.58 25.73
N ALA A 51 16.69 -10.61 25.23
CA ALA A 51 15.44 -10.45 24.50
C ALA A 51 14.33 -9.84 25.39
N ARG A 52 14.23 -10.28 26.65
CA ARG A 52 13.30 -9.69 27.64
C ARG A 52 13.66 -8.24 27.96
N ALA A 53 14.94 -7.93 28.11
CA ALA A 53 15.43 -6.56 28.34
C ALA A 53 15.04 -5.62 27.18
N ALA A 54 15.09 -6.10 25.94
CA ALA A 54 14.74 -5.31 24.76
C ALA A 54 13.22 -5.07 24.62
N ARG A 55 12.37 -6.01 25.06
CA ARG A 55 10.90 -5.91 24.97
C ARG A 55 10.24 -5.14 26.12
N LEU A 56 10.92 -5.00 27.26
CA LEU A 56 10.38 -4.32 28.44
C LEU A 56 9.83 -2.91 28.17
N PRO A 57 10.52 -2.03 27.42
CA PRO A 57 10.03 -0.69 27.14
C PRO A 57 8.69 -0.66 26.39
N SER A 58 8.43 -1.62 25.49
CA SER A 58 7.16 -1.68 24.75
C SER A 58 6.05 -2.39 25.53
N MET A 59 6.38 -3.27 26.48
CA MET A 59 5.40 -3.95 27.32
C MET A 59 4.88 -3.08 28.48
N LEU A 60 5.71 -2.20 29.01
CA LEU A 60 5.41 -1.30 30.14
C LEU A 60 5.17 0.16 29.71
N ALA A 61 5.11 0.46 28.40
CA ALA A 61 4.67 1.78 27.98
C ALA A 61 3.15 1.88 28.19
N SER A 62 2.70 2.41 29.33
CA SER A 62 1.28 2.68 29.52
C SER A 62 0.78 3.64 28.43
N GLN A 63 -0.26 3.20 27.71
CA GLN A 63 -1.00 4.03 26.74
C GLN A 63 -2.04 4.95 27.42
N VAL A 64 -1.98 5.09 28.74
CA VAL A 64 -2.97 5.85 29.52
C VAL A 64 -2.59 7.32 29.47
N SER A 65 -3.23 8.03 28.55
CA SER A 65 -3.14 9.49 28.45
C SER A 65 -4.47 10.12 28.84
N LEU A 66 -4.41 11.22 29.57
CA LEU A 66 -5.56 12.01 29.97
C LEU A 66 -5.54 13.31 29.16
N SER A 67 -6.39 13.40 28.13
CA SER A 67 -6.59 14.63 27.36
C SER A 67 -7.87 15.31 27.83
N ILE A 68 -7.73 16.45 28.50
CA ILE A 68 -8.87 17.23 29.00
C ILE A 68 -8.92 18.56 28.26
N PRO A 69 -10.07 18.91 27.63
CA PRO A 69 -10.23 20.20 26.96
C PRO A 69 -10.16 21.36 27.96
N GLU A 70 -9.66 22.52 27.51
CA GLU A 70 -9.55 23.73 28.35
C GLU A 70 -10.92 24.17 28.87
N SER A 71 -10.98 24.53 30.16
CA SER A 71 -12.22 24.94 30.82
C SER A 71 -12.68 26.31 30.27
N PRO A 72 -13.95 26.43 29.84
CA PRO A 72 -14.51 27.73 29.52
C PRO A 72 -14.81 28.48 30.83
N THR A 73 -13.92 29.41 31.21
CA THR A 73 -14.00 30.33 32.36
C THR A 73 -13.94 29.74 33.78
N GLU A 74 -13.00 30.23 34.59
CA GLU A 74 -12.87 29.92 36.02
C GLU A 74 -13.95 30.68 36.83
N THR A 75 -14.95 29.96 37.31
CA THR A 75 -15.91 30.46 38.31
C THR A 75 -15.65 29.76 39.64
N SER A 76 -16.12 30.29 40.77
CA SER A 76 -15.91 29.63 42.08
C SER A 76 -16.54 28.24 42.17
N GLN A 77 -17.47 27.91 41.26
CA GLN A 77 -18.11 26.59 41.18
C GLN A 77 -17.32 25.58 40.32
N THR A 78 -16.42 26.03 39.43
CA THR A 78 -15.57 25.13 38.61
C THR A 78 -14.18 24.90 39.21
N SER A 79 -13.76 25.70 40.19
CA SER A 79 -12.49 25.61 40.92
C SER A 79 -12.20 24.20 41.48
N ASP A 80 -13.16 23.62 42.22
CA ASP A 80 -12.95 22.35 42.92
C ASP A 80 -12.85 21.18 41.93
N ALA A 81 -13.61 21.22 40.84
CA ALA A 81 -13.55 20.25 39.75
C ALA A 81 -12.21 20.32 38.99
N VAL A 82 -11.71 21.52 38.72
CA VAL A 82 -10.39 21.74 38.09
C VAL A 82 -9.26 21.26 39.01
N ALA A 83 -9.36 21.48 40.32
CA ALA A 83 -8.39 20.99 41.30
C ALA A 83 -8.37 19.44 41.37
N ALA A 84 -9.54 18.80 41.39
CA ALA A 84 -9.65 17.34 41.36
C ALA A 84 -9.07 16.74 40.06
N ILE A 85 -9.37 17.37 38.91
CA ILE A 85 -8.81 16.98 37.61
C ILE A 85 -7.28 17.12 37.59
N LYS A 86 -6.73 18.23 38.09
CA LYS A 86 -5.28 18.43 38.22
C LYS A 86 -4.63 17.36 39.11
N ALA A 87 -5.29 16.96 40.20
CA ALA A 87 -4.80 15.90 41.08
C ALA A 87 -4.75 14.52 40.37
N VAL A 88 -5.74 14.22 39.53
CA VAL A 88 -5.71 13.01 38.67
C VAL A 88 -4.55 13.09 37.68
N GLY A 89 -4.36 14.25 37.02
CA GLY A 89 -3.24 14.47 36.10
C GLY A 89 -1.87 14.32 36.78
N SER A 90 -1.69 14.84 37.99
CA SER A 90 -0.43 14.68 38.74
C SER A 90 -0.18 13.24 39.18
N ASN A 91 -1.23 12.52 39.59
CA ASN A 91 -1.11 11.11 39.97
C ASN A 91 -0.77 10.24 38.74
N LEU A 92 -1.35 10.54 37.58
CA LEU A 92 -1.03 9.86 36.33
C LEU A 92 0.42 10.14 35.88
N ALA A 93 0.89 11.39 36.00
CA ALA A 93 2.28 11.72 35.72
C ALA A 93 3.25 10.97 36.64
N ALA A 94 2.96 10.94 37.95
CA ALA A 94 3.77 10.19 38.92
C ALA A 94 3.76 8.68 38.64
N HIS A 95 2.63 8.12 38.22
CA HIS A 95 2.53 6.72 37.80
C HIS A 95 3.42 6.42 36.58
N ASN A 96 3.33 7.26 35.53
CA ASN A 96 4.13 7.07 34.32
C ASN A 96 5.64 7.18 34.61
N THR A 97 6.06 8.06 35.53
CA THR A 97 7.46 8.13 35.97
C THR A 97 7.87 6.87 36.73
N ALA A 98 7.06 6.41 37.69
CA ALA A 98 7.37 5.20 38.47
C ALA A 98 7.43 3.94 37.58
N GLU A 99 6.57 3.85 36.56
CA GLU A 99 6.58 2.78 35.56
C GLU A 99 7.85 2.81 34.70
N ALA A 100 8.27 3.98 34.21
CA ALA A 100 9.51 4.15 33.47
C ALA A 100 10.76 3.79 34.29
N ASP A 101 10.80 4.19 35.56
CA ASP A 101 11.89 3.86 36.49
C ASP A 101 11.96 2.35 36.75
N ALA A 102 10.81 1.70 36.99
CA ALA A 102 10.73 0.25 37.19
C ALA A 102 11.16 -0.53 35.94
N ALA A 103 10.74 -0.09 34.75
CA ALA A 103 11.15 -0.68 33.48
C ALA A 103 12.67 -0.60 33.28
N THR A 104 13.26 0.57 33.59
CA THR A 104 14.71 0.79 33.52
C THR A 104 15.46 -0.12 34.50
N SER A 105 15.00 -0.23 35.75
CA SER A 105 15.62 -1.08 36.77
C SER A 105 15.59 -2.57 36.39
N LEU A 106 14.47 -3.05 35.85
CA LEU A 106 14.32 -4.42 35.35
C LEU A 106 15.23 -4.67 34.14
N GLN A 107 15.31 -3.71 33.23
CA GLN A 107 16.17 -3.79 32.05
C GLN A 107 17.65 -3.89 32.42
N VAL A 108 18.12 -3.07 33.38
CA VAL A 108 19.49 -3.15 33.92
C VAL A 108 19.76 -4.51 34.54
N SER A 109 18.82 -5.03 35.33
CA SER A 109 18.96 -6.34 36.00
C SER A 109 19.06 -7.49 35.00
N LEU A 110 18.21 -7.50 33.97
CA LEU A 110 18.24 -8.52 32.92
C LEU A 110 19.51 -8.43 32.06
N ASN A 111 19.97 -7.22 31.74
CA ASN A 111 21.23 -7.03 31.04
C ASN A 111 22.44 -7.52 31.85
N ALA A 112 22.41 -7.34 33.19
CA ALA A 112 23.44 -7.89 34.07
C ALA A 112 23.46 -9.43 34.04
N VAL A 113 22.29 -10.08 34.08
CA VAL A 113 22.17 -11.55 33.93
C VAL A 113 22.68 -12.01 32.57
N ALA A 114 22.35 -11.28 31.50
CA ALA A 114 22.83 -11.59 30.16
C ALA A 114 24.36 -11.51 30.07
N SER A 115 24.96 -10.44 30.63
CA SER A 115 26.41 -10.26 30.66
C SER A 115 27.11 -11.33 31.51
N ALA A 116 26.57 -11.67 32.68
CA ALA A 116 27.11 -12.72 33.55
C ALA A 116 27.07 -14.09 32.87
N SER A 117 25.99 -14.37 32.11
CA SER A 117 25.84 -15.60 31.34
C SER A 117 26.89 -15.70 30.21
N VAL A 118 27.19 -14.61 29.52
CA VAL A 118 28.29 -14.55 28.51
C VAL A 118 29.64 -14.88 29.15
N GLY A 119 29.98 -14.24 30.27
CA GLY A 119 31.24 -14.52 30.97
C GLY A 119 31.33 -15.96 31.47
N ALA A 120 30.22 -16.53 31.97
CA ALA A 120 30.17 -17.94 32.39
C ALA A 120 30.39 -18.89 31.21
N VAL A 121 29.83 -18.60 30.02
CA VAL A 121 30.06 -19.37 28.79
C VAL A 121 31.53 -19.35 28.38
N GLU A 122 32.19 -18.19 28.44
CA GLU A 122 33.63 -18.07 28.12
C GLU A 122 34.51 -18.91 29.06
N HIS A 123 34.24 -18.84 30.36
CA HIS A 123 34.93 -19.66 31.35
C HIS A 123 34.68 -21.16 31.13
N LEU A 124 33.44 -21.53 30.84
CA LEU A 124 33.06 -22.92 30.61
C LEU A 124 33.67 -23.47 29.32
N SER A 125 33.73 -22.67 28.25
CA SER A 125 34.39 -23.01 26.99
C SER A 125 35.90 -23.24 27.17
N THR A 126 36.55 -22.37 27.97
CA THR A 126 37.97 -22.52 28.31
C THR A 126 38.21 -23.82 29.10
N ALA A 127 37.39 -24.07 30.12
CA ALA A 127 37.47 -25.30 30.93
C ALA A 127 37.20 -26.56 30.10
N PHE A 128 36.22 -26.51 29.20
CA PHE A 128 35.90 -27.61 28.29
C PHE A 128 37.05 -27.90 27.32
N THR A 129 37.71 -26.86 26.79
CA THR A 129 38.87 -27.01 25.90
C THR A 129 40.03 -27.70 26.62
N GLN A 130 40.33 -27.27 27.85
CA GLN A 130 41.34 -27.92 28.68
C GLN A 130 41.00 -29.38 28.99
N PHE A 131 39.75 -29.66 29.37
CA PHE A 131 39.28 -31.03 29.61
C PHE A 131 39.41 -31.90 28.34
N ARG A 132 38.99 -31.37 27.19
CA ARG A 132 39.04 -32.07 25.89
C ARG A 132 40.47 -32.45 25.54
N GLU A 133 41.41 -31.50 25.61
CA GLU A 133 42.79 -31.71 25.18
C GLU A 133 43.62 -32.52 26.18
N GLN A 134 43.45 -32.29 27.48
CA GLN A 134 44.34 -32.86 28.51
C GLN A 134 43.83 -34.18 29.08
N VAL A 135 42.52 -34.42 29.06
CA VAL A 135 41.91 -35.59 29.73
C VAL A 135 41.19 -36.48 28.73
N TYR A 136 40.29 -35.91 27.93
CA TYR A 136 39.39 -36.69 27.09
C TYR A 136 40.09 -37.30 25.86
N THR A 137 40.75 -36.48 25.03
CA THR A 137 41.42 -36.94 23.80
C THR A 137 42.53 -37.97 24.06
N PRO A 138 43.42 -37.81 25.05
CA PRO A 138 44.43 -38.81 25.37
C PRO A 138 43.83 -40.17 25.78
N ARG A 139 42.74 -40.15 26.57
CA ARG A 139 42.06 -41.37 27.03
C ARG A 139 41.29 -42.07 25.91
N VAL A 140 40.60 -41.32 25.05
CA VAL A 140 39.89 -41.88 23.89
C VAL A 140 40.87 -42.51 22.88
N ASN A 141 42.06 -41.92 22.70
CA ASN A 141 43.09 -42.48 21.82
C ASN A 141 43.76 -43.75 22.39
N ALA A 142 43.60 -44.05 23.68
CA ALA A 142 44.10 -45.26 24.32
C ALA A 142 43.12 -46.45 24.23
N LEU A 143 41.90 -46.25 23.71
CA LEU A 143 40.88 -47.29 23.56
C LEU A 143 41.12 -48.19 22.34
N TYR A 144 40.49 -49.38 22.35
CA TYR A 144 40.50 -50.28 21.20
C TYR A 144 39.80 -49.65 19.97
N PRO A 145 40.21 -50.00 18.74
CA PRO A 145 39.71 -49.34 17.52
C PRO A 145 38.18 -49.35 17.34
N ALA A 146 37.50 -50.41 17.76
CA ALA A 146 36.03 -50.52 17.65
C ALA A 146 35.29 -49.54 18.59
N ASP A 147 35.74 -49.42 19.85
CA ASP A 147 35.13 -48.53 20.84
C ASP A 147 35.39 -47.05 20.50
N ARG A 148 36.56 -46.78 19.91
CA ARG A 148 36.91 -45.46 19.39
C ARG A 148 35.98 -45.00 18.27
N GLU A 149 35.54 -45.91 17.40
CA GLU A 149 34.64 -45.60 16.28
C GLU A 149 33.19 -45.31 16.74
N VAL A 150 32.72 -46.03 17.76
CA VAL A 150 31.38 -45.79 18.35
C VAL A 150 31.35 -44.41 19.02
N LEU A 151 32.35 -44.11 19.85
CA LEU A 151 32.44 -42.83 20.54
C LEU A 151 32.61 -41.65 19.58
N SER A 152 33.38 -41.81 18.50
CA SER A 152 33.55 -40.73 17.52
C SER A 152 32.25 -40.39 16.78
N LYS A 153 31.46 -41.40 16.38
CA LYS A 153 30.13 -41.19 15.77
C LYS A 153 29.15 -40.54 16.74
N GLN A 154 29.15 -40.96 18.01
CA GLN A 154 28.28 -40.36 19.01
C GLN A 154 28.65 -38.91 19.33
N ILE A 155 29.96 -38.57 19.38
CA ILE A 155 30.43 -37.19 19.51
C ILE A 155 30.00 -36.36 18.32
N GLN A 156 30.14 -36.90 17.09
CA GLN A 156 29.70 -36.20 15.89
C GLN A 156 28.21 -35.84 15.98
N VAL A 157 27.35 -36.79 16.40
CA VAL A 157 25.92 -36.53 16.61
C VAL A 157 25.68 -35.48 17.70
N LEU A 158 26.42 -35.50 18.80
CA LEU A 158 26.32 -34.51 19.88
C LEU A 158 26.78 -33.11 19.45
N GLU A 159 27.87 -33.01 18.69
CA GLU A 159 28.38 -31.75 18.15
C GLU A 159 27.44 -31.20 17.06
N GLU A 160 26.84 -32.05 16.22
CA GLU A 160 25.83 -31.67 15.22
C GLU A 160 24.52 -31.21 15.88
N THR A 161 24.04 -31.90 16.92
CA THR A 161 22.85 -31.49 17.69
C THR A 161 23.10 -30.29 18.59
N LYS A 162 24.35 -29.94 18.92
CA LYS A 162 24.69 -28.72 19.69
C LYS A 162 24.12 -27.45 19.05
N ARG A 163 24.13 -27.38 17.72
CA ARG A 163 23.70 -26.21 16.94
C ARG A 163 22.18 -26.10 16.78
N LEU A 164 21.45 -27.21 16.94
CA LEU A 164 20.03 -27.26 16.65
C LEU A 164 19.20 -26.27 17.51
N PRO A 165 19.36 -26.20 18.85
CA PRO A 165 18.60 -25.25 19.67
C PRO A 165 18.89 -23.78 19.34
N ILE A 166 20.14 -23.48 18.93
CA ILE A 166 20.54 -22.12 18.55
C ILE A 166 19.84 -21.73 17.24
N VAL A 167 19.86 -22.63 16.24
CA VAL A 167 19.19 -22.41 14.96
C VAL A 167 17.67 -22.31 15.15
N GLU A 168 17.07 -23.21 15.94
CA GLU A 168 15.65 -23.16 16.26
C GLU A 168 15.28 -21.80 16.87
N ARG A 169 16.04 -21.35 17.86
CA ARG A 169 15.84 -20.03 18.49
C ARG A 169 15.96 -18.89 17.48
N GLN A 170 16.98 -18.90 16.62
CA GLN A 170 17.14 -17.89 15.56
C GLN A 170 15.94 -17.88 14.61
N CYS A 171 15.44 -19.05 14.21
CA CYS A 171 14.21 -19.15 13.42
C CYS A 171 12.99 -18.62 14.17
N GLU A 172 12.91 -18.81 15.49
CA GLU A 172 11.86 -18.27 16.37
C GLU A 172 11.87 -16.74 16.42
N GLU A 173 13.06 -16.16 16.57
CA GLU A 173 13.28 -14.71 16.61
C GLU A 173 12.94 -14.08 15.25
N LEU A 174 13.43 -14.66 14.15
CA LEU A 174 13.10 -14.22 12.78
C LEU A 174 11.60 -14.35 12.48
N LEU A 175 10.96 -15.45 12.89
CA LEU A 175 9.52 -15.61 12.70
C LEU A 175 8.73 -14.56 13.48
N ALA A 176 9.17 -14.19 14.68
CA ALA A 176 8.54 -13.12 15.45
C ALA A 176 8.69 -11.75 14.77
N GLU A 177 9.85 -11.46 14.18
CA GLU A 177 10.12 -10.23 13.43
C GLU A 177 9.27 -10.13 12.15
N VAL A 178 9.16 -11.22 11.38
CA VAL A 178 8.31 -11.29 10.19
C VAL A 178 6.85 -11.06 10.56
N LYS A 179 6.37 -11.65 11.66
CA LYS A 179 5.00 -11.43 12.14
C LYS A 179 4.75 -9.98 12.54
N ALA A 180 5.68 -9.36 13.26
CA ALA A 180 5.57 -7.97 13.65
C ALA A 180 5.50 -7.06 12.42
N SER A 181 6.42 -7.25 11.47
CA SER A 181 6.44 -6.49 10.20
C SER A 181 5.16 -6.71 9.37
N ALA A 182 4.62 -7.93 9.34
CA ALA A 182 3.36 -8.22 8.66
C ALA A 182 2.18 -7.49 9.30
N VAL A 183 2.13 -7.38 10.63
CA VAL A 183 1.10 -6.59 11.34
C VAL A 183 1.22 -5.11 10.97
N ASP A 184 2.44 -4.57 10.89
CA ASP A 184 2.67 -3.17 10.51
C ASP A 184 2.22 -2.91 9.07
N LEU A 185 2.63 -3.75 8.11
CA LEU A 185 2.24 -3.63 6.70
C LEU A 185 0.72 -3.79 6.49
N ARG A 186 0.09 -4.68 7.25
CA ARG A 186 -1.37 -4.80 7.28
C ARG A 186 -2.02 -3.49 7.77
N SER A 187 -1.48 -2.86 8.82
CA SER A 187 -2.02 -1.59 9.32
C SER A 187 -1.92 -0.46 8.28
N VAL A 188 -0.86 -0.45 7.47
CA VAL A 188 -0.71 0.47 6.34
C VAL A 188 -1.79 0.19 5.27
N CYS A 189 -2.06 -1.08 4.95
CA CYS A 189 -3.14 -1.44 4.04
C CYS A 189 -4.52 -1.01 4.55
N ASP A 190 -4.76 -1.11 5.86
CA ASP A 190 -6.00 -0.62 6.49
C ASP A 190 -6.12 0.91 6.35
N ALA A 191 -5.03 1.67 6.54
CA ALA A 191 -5.02 3.12 6.36
C ALA A 191 -5.26 3.53 4.89
N ILE A 192 -4.66 2.78 3.95
CA ILE A 192 -4.88 2.95 2.51
C ILE A 192 -6.35 2.76 2.16
N GLU A 193 -7.01 1.73 2.69
CA GLU A 193 -8.42 1.44 2.44
C GLU A 193 -9.32 2.63 2.86
N VAL A 194 -9.05 3.19 4.04
CA VAL A 194 -9.77 4.37 4.55
C VAL A 194 -9.59 5.58 3.62
N LEU A 195 -8.36 5.86 3.20
CA LEU A 195 -8.06 6.98 2.30
C LEU A 195 -8.69 6.78 0.92
N ARG A 196 -8.62 5.56 0.37
CA ARG A 196 -9.22 5.23 -0.93
C ARG A 196 -10.73 5.38 -0.90
N ASN A 197 -11.41 4.90 0.15
CA ASN A 197 -12.85 5.11 0.31
C ASN A 197 -13.19 6.60 0.29
N ARG A 198 -12.45 7.44 1.03
CA ARG A 198 -12.66 8.89 1.02
C ARG A 198 -12.45 9.53 -0.35
N VAL A 199 -11.46 9.08 -1.12
CA VAL A 199 -11.23 9.56 -2.49
C VAL A 199 -12.39 9.17 -3.41
N VAL A 200 -12.87 7.94 -3.32
CA VAL A 200 -14.02 7.45 -4.09
C VAL A 200 -15.28 8.24 -3.73
N ASP A 201 -15.55 8.48 -2.45
CA ASP A 201 -16.71 9.27 -1.99
C ASP A 201 -16.68 10.70 -2.58
N LEU A 202 -15.50 11.34 -2.62
CA LEU A 202 -15.32 12.66 -3.22
C LEU A 202 -15.57 12.63 -4.74
N ARG A 203 -15.04 11.60 -5.43
CA ARG A 203 -15.23 11.41 -6.87
C ARG A 203 -16.71 11.16 -7.20
N GLU A 204 -17.38 10.31 -6.44
CA GLU A 204 -18.82 10.01 -6.59
C GLU A 204 -19.68 11.24 -6.33
N SER A 205 -19.36 12.03 -5.30
CA SER A 205 -20.04 13.30 -5.01
C SER A 205 -19.92 14.28 -6.17
N LEU A 206 -18.71 14.45 -6.72
CA LEU A 206 -18.46 15.32 -7.87
C LEU A 206 -19.20 14.81 -9.13
N VAL A 207 -19.14 13.51 -9.41
CA VAL A 207 -19.88 12.89 -10.51
C VAL A 207 -21.39 13.06 -10.34
N GLY A 208 -21.90 12.97 -9.11
CA GLY A 208 -23.30 13.25 -8.79
C GLY A 208 -23.71 14.69 -9.13
N GLN A 209 -22.88 15.67 -8.76
CA GLN A 209 -23.10 17.09 -9.09
C GLN A 209 -23.08 17.32 -10.61
N LEU A 210 -22.07 16.77 -11.30
CA LEU A 210 -21.95 16.90 -12.76
C LEU A 210 -23.15 16.25 -13.47
N ASN A 211 -23.58 15.07 -13.05
CA ASN A 211 -24.75 14.40 -13.61
C ASN A 211 -26.06 15.16 -13.38
N ALA A 212 -26.17 15.97 -12.34
CA ALA A 212 -27.33 16.83 -12.11
C ALA A 212 -27.36 18.04 -13.06
N GLU A 213 -26.18 18.53 -13.46
CA GLU A 213 -26.04 19.67 -14.38
C GLU A 213 -26.02 19.29 -15.86
N LEU A 214 -25.75 18.04 -16.19
CA LEU A 214 -25.61 17.58 -17.57
C LEU A 214 -26.90 16.98 -18.11
N SER A 215 -27.42 17.54 -19.20
CA SER A 215 -28.55 16.98 -19.92
C SER A 215 -28.04 16.00 -21.00
N GLY A 216 -28.36 14.72 -20.85
CA GLY A 216 -28.08 13.69 -21.86
C GLY A 216 -26.68 13.06 -21.80
N VAL A 217 -25.78 13.55 -20.95
CA VAL A 217 -24.49 12.90 -20.64
C VAL A 217 -24.54 12.34 -19.22
N ARG A 218 -24.05 11.12 -19.02
CA ARG A 218 -23.95 10.48 -17.71
C ARG A 218 -22.53 9.97 -17.48
N LEU A 219 -22.00 10.34 -16.32
CA LEU A 219 -20.71 9.91 -15.81
C LEU A 219 -20.92 8.82 -14.74
N ARG A 220 -20.01 7.85 -14.71
CA ARG A 220 -19.94 6.83 -13.66
C ARG A 220 -18.49 6.61 -13.26
N VAL A 221 -18.22 6.66 -11.96
CA VAL A 221 -16.91 6.29 -11.41
C VAL A 221 -16.77 4.77 -11.47
N LEU A 222 -15.65 4.29 -11.99
CA LEU A 222 -15.28 2.89 -12.01
C LEU A 222 -14.09 2.69 -11.05
N ARG A 223 -14.40 2.20 -9.85
CA ARG A 223 -13.39 2.00 -8.80
C ARG A 223 -12.36 0.93 -9.20
N SER A 224 -11.09 1.27 -9.07
CA SER A 224 -9.94 0.39 -9.38
C SER A 224 -10.05 -0.31 -10.73
N ALA A 225 -10.60 0.36 -11.73
CA ALA A 225 -10.76 -0.19 -13.08
C ALA A 225 -9.54 0.08 -13.97
N ASN A 226 -8.70 1.05 -13.63
CA ASN A 226 -7.46 1.31 -14.36
C ASN A 226 -6.34 0.41 -13.83
N HIS A 227 -5.97 -0.58 -14.63
CA HIS A 227 -4.93 -1.56 -14.33
C HIS A 227 -3.59 -1.26 -15.03
N ASP A 228 -3.37 -0.07 -15.61
CA ASP A 228 -2.18 0.22 -16.41
C ASP A 228 -0.86 0.05 -15.65
N ALA A 229 -0.83 0.42 -14.37
CA ALA A 229 0.35 0.20 -13.52
C ALA A 229 0.59 -1.30 -13.31
N ARG A 230 -0.48 -2.07 -13.07
CA ARG A 230 -0.44 -3.53 -12.91
C ARG A 230 0.03 -4.22 -14.17
N THR A 231 -0.49 -3.83 -15.33
CA THR A 231 -0.08 -4.38 -16.64
C THR A 231 1.39 -4.06 -16.92
N ARG A 232 1.83 -2.83 -16.67
CA ARG A 232 3.27 -2.47 -16.81
C ARG A 232 4.18 -3.27 -15.88
N PHE A 233 3.73 -3.49 -14.64
CA PHE A 233 4.46 -4.35 -13.69
C PHE A 233 4.44 -5.81 -14.11
N GLN A 234 3.41 -6.30 -14.79
CA GLN A 234 3.39 -7.66 -15.30
C GLN A 234 4.34 -7.83 -16.49
N ASP A 235 4.36 -6.86 -17.41
CA ASP A 235 5.13 -6.95 -18.66
C ASP A 235 6.64 -6.79 -18.45
N ARG A 236 7.08 -5.96 -17.49
CA ARG A 236 8.50 -5.65 -17.26
C ARG A 236 9.35 -6.83 -16.74
N PRO A 237 8.97 -7.53 -15.66
CA PRO A 237 9.62 -8.76 -15.19
C PRO A 237 9.11 -10.02 -15.91
N GLY A 238 8.05 -9.93 -16.72
CA GLY A 238 7.53 -11.04 -17.53
C GLY A 238 6.86 -12.12 -16.68
N ALA A 239 7.32 -13.38 -16.81
CA ALA A 239 6.68 -14.54 -16.20
C ALA A 239 6.59 -14.47 -14.67
N GLU A 240 7.62 -13.92 -14.01
CA GLU A 240 7.67 -13.78 -12.54
C GLU A 240 6.65 -12.76 -12.04
N GLY A 241 6.50 -11.61 -12.71
CA GLY A 241 5.48 -10.62 -12.34
C GLY A 241 4.07 -11.15 -12.53
N ALA A 242 3.83 -11.91 -13.61
CA ALA A 242 2.56 -12.58 -13.83
C ALA A 242 2.22 -13.60 -12.73
N GLN A 243 3.22 -14.38 -12.28
CA GLN A 243 3.04 -15.31 -11.16
C GLN A 243 2.71 -14.58 -9.86
N LEU A 244 3.40 -13.48 -9.55
CA LEU A 244 3.16 -12.70 -8.33
C LEU A 244 1.77 -12.05 -8.32
N ILE A 245 1.37 -11.42 -9.43
CA ILE A 245 0.02 -10.86 -9.60
C ILE A 245 -1.03 -11.96 -9.49
N GLY A 246 -0.81 -13.12 -10.14
CA GLY A 246 -1.72 -14.27 -10.08
C GLY A 246 -1.86 -14.83 -8.66
N PHE A 247 -0.75 -14.91 -7.92
CA PHE A 247 -0.74 -15.31 -6.51
C PHE A 247 -1.60 -14.37 -5.65
N LEU A 248 -1.44 -13.05 -5.82
CA LEU A 248 -2.24 -12.07 -5.09
C LEU A 248 -3.72 -12.09 -5.49
N GLN A 249 -4.01 -12.27 -6.77
CA GLN A 249 -5.39 -12.45 -7.24
C GLN A 249 -6.03 -13.72 -6.66
N GLY A 250 -5.23 -14.73 -6.30
CA GLY A 250 -5.68 -15.95 -5.61
C GLY A 250 -6.36 -15.69 -4.26
N PHE A 251 -6.13 -14.53 -3.62
CA PHE A 251 -6.85 -14.14 -2.40
C PHE A 251 -8.30 -13.66 -2.67
N GLY A 252 -8.67 -13.44 -3.93
CA GLY A 252 -10.04 -13.17 -4.35
C GLY A 252 -10.61 -11.83 -3.90
N ARG A 253 -9.76 -10.85 -3.56
CA ARG A 253 -10.21 -9.48 -3.24
C ARG A 253 -10.23 -8.62 -4.51
N PRO A 254 -11.18 -7.67 -4.62
CA PRO A 254 -11.33 -6.86 -5.81
C PRO A 254 -10.14 -5.91 -6.06
N GLU A 255 -9.53 -5.37 -5.00
CA GLU A 255 -8.46 -4.38 -5.11
C GLU A 255 -7.10 -4.95 -4.67
N SER A 256 -6.01 -4.48 -5.30
CA SER A 256 -4.66 -5.00 -5.05
C SER A 256 -4.23 -4.87 -3.59
N TYR A 257 -4.48 -3.73 -2.95
CA TYR A 257 -4.10 -3.51 -1.55
C TYR A 257 -4.92 -4.36 -0.56
N GLN A 258 -6.15 -4.78 -0.92
CA GLN A 258 -6.93 -5.72 -0.11
C GLN A 258 -6.38 -7.15 -0.23
N ASN A 259 -5.86 -7.52 -1.40
CA ASN A 259 -5.12 -8.78 -1.57
C ASN A 259 -3.81 -8.75 -0.77
N LEU A 260 -3.07 -7.63 -0.78
CA LEU A 260 -1.88 -7.44 0.05
C LEU A 260 -2.21 -7.50 1.55
N ARG A 261 -3.29 -6.86 2.00
CA ARG A 261 -3.79 -6.98 3.37
C ARG A 261 -4.04 -8.45 3.75
N ALA A 262 -4.72 -9.21 2.90
CA ALA A 262 -5.00 -10.63 3.14
C ALA A 262 -3.73 -11.49 3.17
N LEU A 263 -2.73 -11.15 2.34
CA LEU A 263 -1.40 -11.73 2.41
C LEU A 263 -0.74 -11.45 3.77
N PHE A 264 -0.70 -10.19 4.21
CA PHE A 264 -0.08 -9.81 5.48
C PHE A 264 -0.80 -10.39 6.70
N ASP A 265 -2.13 -10.49 6.66
CA ASP A 265 -2.92 -11.19 7.69
C ASP A 265 -2.49 -12.66 7.80
N ARG A 266 -2.27 -13.32 6.66
CA ARG A 266 -1.82 -14.71 6.64
C ARG A 266 -0.40 -14.86 7.16
N LEU A 267 0.51 -13.94 6.78
CA LEU A 267 1.88 -13.89 7.29
C LEU A 267 1.92 -13.69 8.81
N ALA A 268 1.08 -12.81 9.35
CA ALA A 268 0.97 -12.59 10.80
C ALA A 268 0.52 -13.86 11.55
N SER A 269 -0.26 -14.72 10.89
CA SER A 269 -0.75 -15.99 11.44
C SER A 269 0.17 -17.21 11.20
N LEU A 270 1.34 -17.03 10.58
CA LEU A 270 2.27 -18.13 10.27
C LEU A 270 2.65 -18.95 11.52
N GLY A 271 2.54 -20.27 11.44
CA GLY A 271 3.07 -21.20 12.44
C GLY A 271 4.43 -21.73 12.04
N ARG A 272 5.19 -22.30 12.98
CA ARG A 272 6.43 -23.06 12.68
C ARG A 272 6.16 -24.31 11.84
N ASP A 273 4.99 -24.90 12.04
CA ASP A 273 4.57 -26.15 11.41
C ASP A 273 3.62 -25.81 10.26
N GLN A 274 4.17 -25.56 9.07
CA GLN A 274 3.35 -25.26 7.89
C GLN A 274 3.85 -26.00 6.64
N ASP A 275 3.34 -27.22 6.48
CA ASP A 275 3.25 -28.00 5.21
C ASP A 275 2.47 -27.28 4.08
N LYS A 276 2.16 -25.99 4.21
CA LYS A 276 1.22 -25.30 3.31
C LYS A 276 1.83 -24.16 2.51
N TRP A 277 2.95 -23.59 2.95
CA TRP A 277 3.57 -22.43 2.28
C TRP A 277 5.03 -22.75 1.99
N ASP A 278 5.34 -22.86 0.71
CA ASP A 278 6.71 -22.75 0.24
C ASP A 278 7.07 -21.25 0.25
N VAL A 279 7.50 -20.79 1.42
CA VAL A 279 7.90 -19.40 1.68
C VAL A 279 9.06 -19.00 0.75
N GLU A 280 9.89 -19.95 0.33
CA GLU A 280 11.03 -19.76 -0.55
C GLU A 280 10.61 -19.39 -1.98
N THR A 281 9.47 -19.90 -2.47
CA THR A 281 8.96 -19.60 -3.82
C THR A 281 8.04 -18.38 -3.90
N THR A 282 7.57 -17.84 -2.77
CA THR A 282 6.47 -16.87 -2.80
C THR A 282 6.88 -15.41 -2.57
N LEU A 283 7.86 -15.10 -1.70
CA LEU A 283 7.93 -13.74 -1.11
C LEU A 283 9.32 -13.19 -0.75
N TRP A 284 10.38 -13.37 -1.54
CA TRP A 284 11.69 -12.81 -1.11
C TRP A 284 12.56 -12.18 -2.20
N ASP A 285 11.96 -11.73 -3.30
CA ASP A 285 12.69 -10.96 -4.30
C ASP A 285 12.41 -9.45 -4.21
N VAL A 286 13.35 -8.64 -4.73
CA VAL A 286 13.26 -7.19 -4.98
C VAL A 286 11.92 -6.80 -5.63
N ARG A 287 11.31 -7.73 -6.37
CA ARG A 287 10.02 -7.58 -7.05
C ARG A 287 8.83 -7.37 -6.14
N LEU A 288 8.82 -7.93 -4.93
CA LEU A 288 7.72 -7.67 -3.99
C LEU A 288 7.71 -6.20 -3.59
N VAL A 289 8.88 -5.62 -3.35
CA VAL A 289 9.02 -4.20 -3.01
C VAL A 289 8.56 -3.33 -4.18
N GLU A 290 8.98 -3.65 -5.41
CA GLU A 290 8.50 -2.96 -6.61
C GLU A 290 6.96 -3.05 -6.75
N LEU A 291 6.37 -4.19 -6.41
CA LEU A 291 4.92 -4.40 -6.46
C LEU A 291 4.16 -3.56 -5.42
N LEU A 292 4.75 -3.25 -4.26
CA LEU A 292 4.11 -2.39 -3.25
C LEU A 292 3.81 -0.98 -3.80
N ASP A 293 4.55 -0.55 -4.83
CA ASP A 293 4.33 0.70 -5.55
C ASP A 293 3.36 0.57 -6.74
N VAL A 294 2.71 -0.59 -6.91
CA VAL A 294 1.76 -0.84 -8.01
C VAL A 294 0.33 -0.70 -7.51
N TRP A 295 -0.38 0.27 -8.09
CA TRP A 295 -1.73 0.64 -7.67
C TRP A 295 -2.69 0.62 -8.85
N ASP A 296 -3.89 0.09 -8.62
CA ASP A 296 -5.00 0.28 -9.55
C ASP A 296 -5.67 1.62 -9.25
N ASP A 297 -5.75 2.48 -10.25
CA ASP A 297 -6.47 3.74 -10.12
C ASP A 297 -7.94 3.57 -10.54
N ASP A 298 -8.75 4.57 -10.21
CA ASP A 298 -10.12 4.64 -10.68
C ASP A 298 -10.15 5.12 -12.12
N ASP A 299 -11.23 4.77 -12.81
CA ASP A 299 -11.54 5.25 -14.14
C ASP A 299 -12.92 5.93 -14.15
N VAL A 300 -13.27 6.60 -15.24
CA VAL A 300 -14.57 7.25 -15.41
C VAL A 300 -15.19 6.80 -16.73
N GLU A 301 -16.35 6.19 -16.65
CA GLU A 301 -17.16 5.89 -17.81
C GLU A 301 -18.04 7.09 -18.17
N ILE A 302 -17.93 7.53 -19.43
CA ILE A 302 -18.77 8.58 -20.00
C ILE A 302 -19.79 7.91 -20.92
N SER A 303 -21.07 8.23 -20.77
CA SER A 303 -22.16 7.72 -21.60
C SER A 303 -23.06 8.83 -22.12
N LEU A 304 -23.58 8.68 -23.35
CA LEU A 304 -24.48 9.63 -24.00
C LEU A 304 -25.86 9.01 -24.22
N ALA A 305 -26.92 9.77 -23.98
CA ALA A 305 -28.29 9.38 -24.29
C ALA A 305 -28.55 9.43 -25.81
N VAL A 306 -28.80 8.27 -26.42
CA VAL A 306 -29.03 8.13 -27.87
C VAL A 306 -30.45 7.61 -28.13
N GLY A 307 -31.41 8.54 -28.21
CA GLY A 307 -32.81 8.24 -28.58
C GLY A 307 -33.41 7.08 -27.80
N LYS A 308 -33.91 6.05 -28.51
CA LYS A 308 -34.50 4.84 -27.91
C LYS A 308 -33.47 3.85 -27.35
N ALA A 309 -32.20 3.97 -27.72
CA ALA A 309 -31.14 3.06 -27.28
C ALA A 309 -30.70 3.33 -25.82
N GLY A 310 -31.18 4.43 -25.20
CA GLY A 310 -30.79 4.81 -23.85
C GLY A 310 -29.36 5.36 -23.81
N TYR A 311 -28.66 5.15 -22.70
CA TYR A 311 -27.29 5.61 -22.52
C TYR A 311 -26.30 4.63 -23.14
N VAL A 312 -25.45 5.12 -24.05
CA VAL A 312 -24.42 4.36 -24.75
C VAL A 312 -23.05 4.88 -24.33
N ALA A 313 -22.15 3.98 -23.94
CA ALA A 313 -20.81 4.32 -23.49
C ALA A 313 -19.94 4.91 -24.61
N ILE A 314 -19.05 5.84 -24.26
CA ILE A 314 -18.28 6.69 -25.19
C ILE A 314 -17.46 5.91 -26.22
N GLN A 315 -16.96 4.74 -25.86
CA GLN A 315 -16.21 3.83 -26.74
C GLN A 315 -17.04 3.27 -27.90
N ASN A 316 -18.37 3.24 -27.75
CA ASN A 316 -19.31 2.71 -28.75
C ASN A 316 -20.02 3.83 -29.53
N LEU A 317 -19.66 5.10 -29.30
CA LEU A 317 -20.24 6.26 -29.96
C LEU A 317 -19.51 6.59 -31.28
N SER A 318 -20.24 7.13 -32.24
CA SER A 318 -19.63 7.71 -33.45
C SER A 318 -18.73 8.91 -33.11
N ALA A 319 -17.85 9.32 -34.02
CA ALA A 319 -16.98 10.48 -33.81
C ALA A 319 -17.75 11.74 -33.38
N GLY A 320 -18.85 12.07 -34.08
CA GLY A 320 -19.71 13.21 -33.71
C GLY A 320 -20.39 13.04 -32.36
N GLN A 321 -20.90 11.84 -32.04
CA GLN A 321 -21.51 11.56 -30.74
C GLN A 321 -20.50 11.64 -29.59
N ARG A 322 -19.23 11.26 -29.81
CA ARG A 322 -18.18 11.45 -28.80
C ARG A 322 -17.94 12.93 -28.53
N SER A 323 -17.92 13.77 -29.56
CA SER A 323 -17.82 15.22 -29.39
C SER A 323 -19.00 15.79 -28.60
N VAL A 324 -20.22 15.35 -28.90
CA VAL A 324 -21.45 15.69 -28.15
C VAL A 324 -21.33 15.32 -26.68
N ALA A 325 -20.76 14.15 -26.36
CA ALA A 325 -20.61 13.67 -24.99
C ALA A 325 -19.53 14.41 -24.18
N VAL A 326 -18.40 14.74 -24.81
CA VAL A 326 -17.23 15.32 -24.12
C VAL A 326 -17.35 16.84 -23.99
N PHE A 327 -17.93 17.52 -24.98
CA PHE A 327 -17.91 18.98 -25.01
C PHE A 327 -18.57 19.65 -23.80
N PRO A 328 -19.76 19.22 -23.32
CA PRO A 328 -20.34 19.76 -22.09
C PRO A 328 -19.45 19.57 -20.85
N LEU A 329 -18.68 18.49 -20.79
CA LEU A 329 -17.74 18.24 -19.69
C LEU A 329 -16.59 19.26 -19.70
N LEU A 330 -16.07 19.60 -20.88
CA LEU A 330 -15.00 20.59 -21.03
C LEU A 330 -15.44 21.99 -20.60
N LEU A 331 -16.69 22.37 -20.85
CA LEU A 331 -17.26 23.65 -20.40
C LEU A 331 -17.31 23.78 -18.86
N ARG A 332 -17.16 22.66 -18.13
CA ARG A 332 -17.14 22.59 -16.66
C ARG A 332 -15.73 22.45 -16.08
N ASN A 333 -14.70 22.29 -16.91
CA ASN A 333 -13.37 21.84 -16.50
C ASN A 333 -12.40 22.96 -16.06
N SER A 334 -12.86 24.18 -15.74
CA SER A 334 -11.89 25.26 -15.47
C SER A 334 -12.40 26.40 -14.58
N LYS A 335 -11.48 26.92 -13.77
CA LYS A 335 -11.65 28.16 -12.97
C LYS A 335 -11.11 29.41 -13.69
N GLY A 336 -10.65 29.27 -14.93
CA GLY A 336 -9.98 30.31 -15.71
C GLY A 336 -10.56 30.47 -17.12
N PRO A 337 -9.98 31.35 -17.96
CA PRO A 337 -10.44 31.54 -19.32
C PRO A 337 -10.32 30.24 -20.12
N LEU A 338 -11.35 29.91 -20.90
CA LEU A 338 -11.37 28.75 -21.80
C LEU A 338 -11.33 29.22 -23.25
N VAL A 339 -10.31 28.77 -23.99
CA VAL A 339 -10.17 29.03 -25.42
C VAL A 339 -10.59 27.78 -26.18
N ILE A 340 -11.53 27.93 -27.11
CA ILE A 340 -12.10 26.83 -27.88
C ILE A 340 -12.02 27.19 -29.36
N ASP A 341 -11.29 26.38 -30.13
CA ASP A 341 -11.18 26.54 -31.57
C ASP A 341 -12.23 25.67 -32.27
N GLN A 342 -13.14 26.30 -33.03
CA GLN A 342 -14.16 25.64 -33.87
C GLN A 342 -14.88 24.45 -33.19
N PRO A 343 -15.56 24.65 -32.04
CA PRO A 343 -16.24 23.55 -31.36
C PRO A 343 -17.37 22.90 -32.18
N GLU A 344 -17.86 23.56 -33.23
CA GLU A 344 -18.96 23.11 -34.08
C GLU A 344 -18.61 22.00 -35.08
N ASP A 345 -17.34 21.76 -35.43
CA ASP A 345 -16.97 20.92 -36.58
C ASP A 345 -17.55 19.49 -36.53
N ASN A 346 -17.78 18.98 -35.32
CA ASN A 346 -18.34 17.64 -35.08
C ASN A 346 -19.69 17.67 -34.37
N LEU A 347 -20.33 18.85 -34.24
CA LEU A 347 -21.62 19.03 -33.58
C LEU A 347 -22.68 19.43 -34.59
N ASP A 348 -23.87 18.84 -34.51
CA ASP A 348 -24.97 19.27 -35.37
C ASP A 348 -25.54 20.62 -34.92
N ASN A 349 -26.05 21.42 -35.87
CA ASN A 349 -26.56 22.76 -35.60
C ASN A 349 -27.67 22.79 -34.56
N ARG A 350 -28.49 21.73 -34.47
CA ARG A 350 -29.58 21.66 -33.51
C ARG A 350 -29.03 21.45 -32.11
N TYR A 351 -28.07 20.56 -31.92
CA TYR A 351 -27.41 20.36 -30.62
C TYR A 351 -26.72 21.65 -30.14
N ILE A 352 -26.08 22.37 -31.07
CA ILE A 352 -25.47 23.67 -30.76
C ILE A 352 -26.53 24.66 -30.24
N ALA A 353 -27.66 24.78 -30.95
CA ALA A 353 -28.72 25.72 -30.59
C ALA A 353 -29.47 25.32 -29.30
N ASP A 354 -29.78 24.04 -29.15
CA ASP A 354 -30.66 23.54 -28.08
C ASP A 354 -29.92 23.32 -26.76
N ILE A 355 -28.62 22.98 -26.81
CA ILE A 355 -27.84 22.56 -25.62
C ILE A 355 -26.63 23.46 -25.38
N ILE A 356 -25.77 23.64 -26.39
CA ILE A 356 -24.48 24.33 -26.18
C ILE A 356 -24.64 25.83 -25.96
N ALA A 357 -25.39 26.51 -26.82
CA ALA A 357 -25.56 27.95 -26.71
C ALA A 357 -26.22 28.37 -25.37
N PRO A 358 -27.30 27.70 -24.90
CA PRO A 358 -27.84 27.95 -23.56
C PRO A 358 -26.85 27.69 -22.42
N ASP A 359 -26.05 26.61 -22.49
CA ASP A 359 -25.04 26.30 -21.46
C ASP A 359 -23.95 27.37 -21.40
N LEU A 360 -23.41 27.79 -22.56
CA LEU A 360 -22.44 28.89 -22.65
C LEU A 360 -23.02 30.21 -22.14
N LEU A 361 -24.27 30.54 -22.49
CA LEU A 361 -24.95 31.75 -22.03
C LEU A 361 -25.08 31.80 -20.51
N HIS A 362 -25.35 30.65 -19.88
CA HIS A 362 -25.41 30.56 -18.42
C HIS A 362 -24.01 30.69 -17.80
N ARG A 363 -23.03 29.97 -18.35
CA ARG A 363 -21.70 29.83 -17.76
C ARG A 363 -20.80 31.05 -17.96
N LYS A 364 -20.99 31.85 -19.02
CA LYS A 364 -20.17 33.06 -19.27
C LYS A 364 -20.18 34.07 -18.11
N ARG A 365 -21.14 33.94 -17.19
CA ARG A 365 -21.25 34.75 -15.96
C ARG A 365 -20.16 34.45 -14.91
N GLY A 366 -19.68 33.20 -14.88
CA GLY A 366 -18.68 32.74 -13.90
C GLY A 366 -17.32 32.42 -14.52
N GLN A 367 -17.22 32.37 -15.84
CA GLN A 367 -16.02 31.98 -16.56
C GLN A 367 -15.92 32.71 -17.91
N GLN A 368 -14.71 33.12 -18.31
CA GLN A 368 -14.49 33.73 -19.62
C GLN A 368 -14.34 32.64 -20.69
N TYR A 369 -15.07 32.78 -21.81
CA TYR A 369 -14.95 31.91 -22.98
C TYR A 369 -14.46 32.72 -24.18
N LEU A 370 -13.45 32.19 -24.89
CA LEU A 370 -13.00 32.69 -26.17
C LEU A 370 -13.24 31.59 -27.21
N VAL A 371 -14.19 31.81 -28.11
CA VAL A 371 -14.61 30.82 -29.10
C VAL A 371 -14.36 31.36 -30.50
N THR A 372 -13.65 30.60 -31.33
CA THR A 372 -13.62 30.84 -32.78
C THR A 372 -14.77 30.03 -33.39
N SER A 373 -15.54 30.64 -34.28
CA SER A 373 -16.66 29.94 -34.91
C SER A 373 -17.06 30.59 -36.23
N HIS A 374 -17.52 29.75 -37.15
CA HIS A 374 -18.23 30.15 -38.38
C HIS A 374 -19.73 29.83 -38.30
N ASN A 375 -20.21 29.34 -37.15
CA ASN A 375 -21.58 28.90 -36.94
C ASN A 375 -22.45 29.98 -36.31
N ALA A 376 -23.57 30.33 -36.97
CA ALA A 376 -24.53 31.33 -36.48
C ALA A 376 -25.07 31.02 -35.09
N ASN A 377 -25.28 29.75 -34.78
CA ASN A 377 -25.84 29.36 -33.49
C ASN A 377 -24.85 29.64 -32.35
N LEU A 378 -23.54 29.49 -32.58
CA LEU A 378 -22.53 29.84 -31.59
C LEU A 378 -22.27 31.34 -31.51
N VAL A 379 -22.27 32.06 -32.64
CA VAL A 379 -21.97 33.49 -32.65
C VAL A 379 -23.15 34.32 -32.14
N VAL A 380 -24.38 33.94 -32.51
CA VAL A 380 -25.59 34.75 -32.26
C VAL A 380 -26.36 34.27 -31.02
N LEU A 381 -26.58 32.95 -30.85
CA LEU A 381 -27.44 32.45 -29.76
C LEU A 381 -26.74 32.41 -28.40
N THR A 382 -25.41 32.52 -28.35
CA THR A 382 -24.65 32.60 -27.09
C THR A 382 -24.66 33.99 -26.47
N ASP A 383 -25.21 34.99 -27.18
CA ASP A 383 -25.19 36.40 -26.78
C ASP A 383 -23.77 36.88 -26.44
N ALA A 384 -22.82 36.68 -27.35
CA ALA A 384 -21.42 36.98 -27.08
C ALA A 384 -21.20 38.45 -26.69
N ASP A 385 -20.51 38.70 -25.56
CA ASP A 385 -20.27 40.06 -25.03
C ASP A 385 -19.33 40.87 -25.94
N LEU A 386 -18.47 40.18 -26.70
CA LEU A 386 -17.59 40.74 -27.70
C LEU A 386 -17.48 39.77 -28.89
N ILE A 387 -17.84 40.25 -30.08
CA ILE A 387 -17.61 39.57 -31.35
C ILE A 387 -16.52 40.33 -32.08
N ALA A 388 -15.48 39.62 -32.53
CA ALA A 388 -14.40 40.17 -33.34
C ALA A 388 -14.36 39.43 -34.68
N HIS A 389 -14.61 40.16 -35.77
CA HIS A 389 -14.43 39.64 -37.11
C HIS A 389 -12.93 39.57 -37.40
N VAL A 390 -12.44 38.37 -37.76
CA VAL A 390 -11.06 38.15 -38.16
C VAL A 390 -11.02 37.99 -39.67
N ASP A 391 -10.20 38.79 -40.34
CA ASP A 391 -9.89 38.65 -41.76
C ASP A 391 -8.39 38.43 -41.93
N ALA A 392 -8.01 37.46 -42.76
CA ALA A 392 -6.63 37.04 -42.92
C ALA A 392 -6.29 36.76 -44.39
N ASP A 393 -5.20 37.37 -44.86
CA ASP A 393 -4.70 37.22 -46.24
C ASP A 393 -3.65 36.09 -46.40
N GLY A 394 -3.50 35.25 -45.37
CA GLY A 394 -2.48 34.20 -45.29
C GLY A 394 -1.13 34.67 -44.75
N THR A 395 -0.89 35.97 -44.61
CA THR A 395 0.35 36.54 -44.05
C THR A 395 0.11 37.47 -42.86
N ARG A 396 -1.03 38.16 -42.82
CA ARG A 396 -1.42 39.07 -41.74
C ARG A 396 -2.89 38.85 -41.40
N ALA A 397 -3.19 38.91 -40.11
CA ALA A 397 -4.56 38.97 -39.61
C ALA A 397 -4.93 40.41 -39.27
N SER A 398 -6.16 40.80 -39.59
CA SER A 398 -6.76 42.08 -39.23
C SER A 398 -8.09 41.84 -38.53
N PHE A 399 -8.54 42.83 -37.76
CA PHE A 399 -9.82 42.79 -37.06
C PHE A 399 -10.72 43.93 -37.56
N PRO A 400 -11.39 43.79 -38.72
CA PRO A 400 -12.08 44.90 -39.38
C PRO A 400 -13.26 45.46 -38.56
N ALA A 401 -13.86 44.62 -37.72
CA ALA A 401 -14.94 45.00 -36.82
C ALA A 401 -14.84 44.22 -35.51
N ALA A 402 -15.02 44.92 -34.39
CA ALA A 402 -15.13 44.31 -33.08
C ALA A 402 -16.16 45.07 -32.24
N GLY A 403 -16.97 44.35 -31.46
CA GLY A 403 -17.97 44.94 -30.58
C GLY A 403 -19.12 43.99 -30.27
N PHE A 404 -20.20 44.53 -29.72
CA PHE A 404 -21.39 43.77 -29.36
C PHE A 404 -22.45 43.81 -30.48
N LEU A 405 -23.20 42.71 -30.65
CA LEU A 405 -24.29 42.63 -31.61
C LEU A 405 -25.56 43.29 -31.04
N SER A 406 -25.65 44.62 -31.16
CA SER A 406 -26.73 45.40 -30.52
C SER A 406 -27.92 45.74 -31.42
N CYS A 407 -27.67 46.19 -32.65
CA CYS A 407 -28.69 46.86 -33.46
C CYS A 407 -28.46 46.71 -34.97
N SER A 408 -29.49 47.05 -35.74
CA SER A 408 -29.53 46.98 -37.20
C SER A 408 -28.47 47.85 -37.90
N THR A 409 -27.89 48.84 -37.22
CA THR A 409 -26.88 49.76 -37.77
C THR A 409 -25.45 49.48 -37.27
N SER A 410 -25.23 48.39 -36.52
CA SER A 410 -23.91 48.05 -36.00
C SER A 410 -22.99 47.51 -37.11
N LYS A 411 -21.75 47.99 -37.19
CA LYS A 411 -20.73 47.43 -38.10
C LYS A 411 -20.46 45.93 -37.85
N VAL A 412 -20.67 45.49 -36.60
CA VAL A 412 -20.52 44.08 -36.22
C VAL A 412 -21.66 43.23 -36.79
N ARG A 413 -22.88 43.78 -36.90
CA ARG A 413 -24.02 43.09 -37.51
C ARG A 413 -23.71 42.76 -38.97
N ASP A 414 -23.24 43.73 -39.74
CA ASP A 414 -22.93 43.52 -41.16
C ASP A 414 -21.80 42.49 -41.33
N ALA A 415 -20.77 42.53 -40.47
CA ALA A 415 -19.71 41.52 -40.46
C ALA A 415 -20.25 40.11 -40.16
N VAL A 416 -21.07 39.95 -39.12
CA VAL A 416 -21.69 38.66 -38.77
C VAL A 416 -22.57 38.15 -39.91
N LEU A 417 -23.45 38.99 -40.46
CA LEU A 417 -24.33 38.60 -41.58
C LEU A 417 -23.55 38.16 -42.81
N ASN A 418 -22.49 38.89 -43.17
CA ASN A 418 -21.69 38.56 -44.35
C ASN A 418 -20.91 37.26 -44.18
N VAL A 419 -20.28 37.06 -43.01
CA VAL A 419 -19.43 35.88 -42.75
C VAL A 419 -20.27 34.62 -42.54
N VAL A 420 -21.32 34.72 -41.72
CA VAL A 420 -22.05 33.55 -41.23
C VAL A 420 -23.26 33.24 -42.11
N ASP A 421 -23.97 34.25 -42.59
CA ASP A 421 -25.22 34.08 -43.36
C ASP A 421 -25.06 34.31 -44.86
N GLY A 422 -23.92 34.85 -45.31
CA GLY A 422 -23.68 35.22 -46.71
C GLY A 422 -24.36 36.53 -47.13
N GLY A 423 -24.68 37.38 -46.15
CA GLY A 423 -25.22 38.74 -46.33
C GLY A 423 -26.76 38.83 -46.32
N ASP A 424 -27.27 40.07 -46.26
CA ASP A 424 -28.71 40.38 -46.15
C ASP A 424 -29.57 39.73 -47.26
N ALA A 425 -29.04 39.68 -48.50
CA ALA A 425 -29.76 39.11 -49.63
C ALA A 425 -29.95 37.59 -49.48
N ALA A 426 -28.93 36.88 -48.98
CA ALA A 426 -28.95 35.44 -48.75
C ALA A 426 -29.92 35.08 -47.62
N LEU A 427 -29.85 35.81 -46.50
CA LEU A 427 -30.77 35.65 -45.38
C LEU A 427 -32.23 35.89 -45.80
N SER A 428 -32.49 36.99 -46.49
CA SER A 428 -33.84 37.34 -46.98
C SER A 428 -34.38 36.29 -47.97
N ALA A 429 -33.52 35.71 -48.81
CA ALA A 429 -33.91 34.64 -49.72
C ALA A 429 -34.25 33.34 -48.97
N ARG A 430 -33.49 33.00 -47.92
CA ARG A 430 -33.81 31.85 -47.04
C ARG A 430 -35.14 32.06 -46.32
N GLN A 431 -35.37 33.23 -45.71
CA GLN A 431 -36.62 33.53 -45.02
C GLN A 431 -37.85 33.40 -45.94
N ARG A 432 -37.75 33.92 -47.17
CA ARG A 432 -38.79 33.77 -48.20
C ARG A 432 -39.04 32.30 -48.56
N LYS A 433 -37.99 31.50 -48.75
CA LYS A 433 -38.11 30.07 -49.07
C LYS A 433 -38.67 29.24 -47.90
N TYR A 434 -38.34 29.60 -46.66
CA TYR A 434 -38.88 28.94 -45.46
C TYR A 434 -40.30 29.41 -45.10
N GLY A 435 -40.81 30.46 -45.74
CA GLY A 435 -42.13 31.02 -45.44
C GLY A 435 -42.21 31.73 -44.09
N THR A 436 -41.09 32.24 -43.58
CA THR A 436 -41.01 32.90 -42.25
C THR A 436 -41.21 34.41 -42.31
N VAL A 437 -41.32 34.99 -43.50
CA VAL A 437 -41.72 36.38 -43.68
C VAL A 437 -43.25 36.44 -43.61
N ALA A 438 -43.80 37.15 -42.63
CA ALA A 438 -45.24 37.40 -42.59
C ALA A 438 -45.68 38.06 -43.91
N PRO A 439 -46.82 37.64 -44.51
CA PRO A 439 -47.34 38.33 -45.69
C PRO A 439 -47.58 39.79 -45.30
N SER A 440 -46.90 40.68 -46.04
CA SER A 440 -46.93 42.13 -45.90
C SER A 440 -48.31 42.73 -46.04
#